data_AF-A0A533B6H1-F1
#
_entry.id   AF-A0A533B6H1-F1
#
_cell.length_a   1.000
_cell.length_b   1.000
_cell.length_c   1.000
_cell.angle_alpha   90.00
_cell.angle_beta   90.00
_cell.angle_gamma   90.00
#
_symmetry.space_group_name_H-M   'P 1'
#
loop_
_entity.id
_entity.type
_entity.pdbx_description
1 polymer ?
#
loop_
_entity_poly.entity_id
_entity_poly.type
_entity_poly.pdbx_seq_one_letter_code
_entity_poly.pdbx_strand_id
1 'polypeptide(L)'
;MTPLQTAAALLKTMPQPVSTAQLEEYGIEVSESSARQVAREILSLNLYWIQAAIDAHIPLKYRTAILETLFESIRTFWWESGQLGAGTWEEYQKELDERRAKYGLLVDQEGMSHMAVSAEAASLIEDRGSVPSEDRQKLLVLLIDYAPAVQYGKLLDEIG
;
A
#
# COMPACT_ATOMS: atom_id res chain seq x y z
N MET A 1 -13.13 -16.94 10.42
CA MET A 1 -11.86 -16.56 11.11
C MET A 1 -12.16 -15.49 12.16
N THR A 2 -11.29 -15.30 13.16
CA THR A 2 -11.37 -14.15 14.06
C THR A 2 -10.83 -12.88 13.37
N PRO A 3 -11.17 -11.67 13.86
CA PRO A 3 -10.55 -10.42 13.40
C PRO A 3 -9.01 -10.48 13.38
N LEU A 4 -8.42 -11.06 14.44
CA LEU A 4 -6.98 -11.26 14.56
C LEU A 4 -6.39 -12.14 13.44
N GLN A 5 -7.04 -13.28 13.16
CA GLN A 5 -6.60 -14.18 12.09
C GLN A 5 -6.70 -13.53 10.71
N THR A 6 -7.75 -12.73 10.49
CA THR A 6 -7.98 -12.02 9.23
C THR A 6 -6.91 -10.94 9.02
N ALA A 7 -6.61 -10.13 10.04
CA ALA A 7 -5.56 -9.13 10.00
C ALA A 7 -4.17 -9.77 9.74
N ALA A 8 -3.87 -10.89 10.40
CA ALA A 8 -2.62 -11.62 10.18
C ALA A 8 -2.52 -12.19 8.76
N ALA A 9 -3.62 -12.69 8.20
CA ALA A 9 -3.64 -13.16 6.82
C ALA A 9 -3.42 -12.03 5.82
N LEU A 10 -4.08 -10.87 6.01
CA LEU A 10 -3.88 -9.68 5.18
C LEU A 10 -2.42 -9.21 5.22
N LEU A 11 -1.84 -9.11 6.41
CA LEU A 11 -0.43 -8.72 6.58
C LEU A 11 0.52 -9.68 5.85
N LYS A 12 0.23 -10.99 5.90
CA LYS A 12 1.04 -12.01 5.22
C LYS A 12 0.95 -11.92 3.69
N THR A 13 -0.20 -11.51 3.15
CA THR A 13 -0.41 -11.32 1.71
C THR A 13 0.25 -10.05 1.20
N MET A 14 0.43 -9.04 2.05
CA MET A 14 1.13 -7.82 1.65
C MET A 14 2.57 -8.10 1.21
N PRO A 15 3.07 -7.37 0.19
CA PRO A 15 4.48 -7.44 -0.16
C PRO A 15 5.34 -6.96 0.99
N GLN A 16 6.59 -7.42 1.03
CA GLN A 16 7.58 -6.87 1.96
C GLN A 16 8.05 -5.48 1.50
N PRO A 17 8.58 -4.64 2.41
CA PRO A 17 9.19 -3.37 2.03
C PRO A 17 10.25 -3.58 0.94
N VAL A 18 10.23 -2.73 -0.09
CA VAL A 18 11.20 -2.83 -1.19
C VAL A 18 12.59 -2.41 -0.72
N SER A 19 13.60 -3.17 -1.10
CA SER A 19 15.00 -2.81 -0.94
C SER A 19 15.55 -2.13 -2.20
N THR A 20 16.69 -1.44 -2.09
CA THR A 20 17.38 -0.87 -3.26
C THR A 20 17.75 -1.96 -4.28
N ALA A 21 18.21 -3.12 -3.82
CA ALA A 21 18.52 -4.26 -4.69
C ALA A 21 17.30 -4.74 -5.50
N GLN A 22 16.11 -4.76 -4.87
CA GLN A 22 14.88 -5.10 -5.60
C GLN A 22 14.49 -4.01 -6.59
N LEU A 23 14.70 -2.73 -6.28
CA LEU A 23 14.43 -1.65 -7.25
C LEU A 23 15.39 -1.71 -8.45
N GLU A 24 16.65 -2.06 -8.22
CA GLU A 24 17.66 -2.28 -9.26
C GLU A 24 17.26 -3.41 -10.22
N GLU A 25 16.57 -4.46 -9.75
CA GLU A 25 16.02 -5.53 -10.62
C GLU A 25 14.99 -5.00 -11.63
N TYR A 26 14.29 -3.91 -11.31
CA TYR A 26 13.39 -3.21 -12.23
C TYR A 26 14.12 -2.12 -13.04
N GLY A 27 15.43 -1.96 -12.84
CA GLY A 27 16.26 -0.92 -13.46
C GLY A 27 16.06 0.47 -12.84
N ILE A 28 15.64 0.54 -11.58
CA ILE A 28 15.43 1.78 -10.83
C ILE A 28 16.56 1.93 -9.81
N GLU A 29 17.52 2.81 -10.10
CA GLU A 29 18.66 3.08 -9.21
C GLU A 29 18.36 4.28 -8.32
N VAL A 30 18.23 4.05 -7.01
CA VAL A 30 17.87 5.10 -6.05
C VAL A 30 18.61 4.96 -4.72
N SER A 31 18.70 6.06 -3.99
CA SER A 31 19.22 6.07 -2.62
C SER A 31 18.36 5.21 -1.67
N GLU A 32 18.92 4.78 -0.53
CA GLU A 32 18.13 4.12 0.52
C GLU A 32 16.96 4.98 0.99
N SER A 33 17.14 6.30 1.11
CA SER A 33 16.06 7.20 1.51
C SER A 33 14.92 7.20 0.50
N SER A 34 15.24 7.18 -0.80
CA SER A 34 14.27 7.09 -1.88
C SER A 34 13.58 5.73 -1.89
N ALA A 35 14.31 4.63 -1.68
CA ALA A 35 13.73 3.29 -1.57
C ALA A 35 12.71 3.19 -0.43
N ARG A 36 13.01 3.80 0.73
CA ARG A 36 12.06 3.88 1.86
C ARG A 36 10.81 4.71 1.53
N GLN A 37 10.95 5.78 0.73
CA GLN A 37 9.80 6.54 0.23
C GLN A 37 8.95 5.70 -0.74
N VAL A 38 9.58 4.96 -1.65
CA VAL A 38 8.87 4.02 -2.53
C VAL A 38 8.14 2.94 -1.71
N ALA A 39 8.79 2.37 -0.69
CA ALA A 39 8.16 1.41 0.22
C ALA A 39 6.93 2.00 0.95
N ARG A 40 6.99 3.27 1.36
CA ARG A 40 5.88 4.00 1.99
C ARG A 40 4.69 4.19 1.06
N GLU A 41 4.93 4.49 -0.21
CA GLU A 41 3.87 4.61 -1.22
C GLU A 41 3.28 3.25 -1.61
N ILE A 42 4.11 2.20 -1.73
CA ILE A 42 3.64 0.81 -1.93
C ILE A 42 2.75 0.36 -0.77
N LEU A 43 3.17 0.64 0.47
CA LEU A 43 2.37 0.33 1.66
C LEU A 43 1.01 1.04 1.60
N SER A 44 1.01 2.33 1.26
CA SER A 44 -0.21 3.13 1.17
C SER A 44 -1.17 2.62 0.10
N LEU A 45 -0.63 2.24 -1.07
CA LEU A 45 -1.39 1.64 -2.15
C LEU A 45 -2.03 0.30 -1.73
N ASN A 46 -1.28 -0.54 -1.02
CA ASN A 46 -1.81 -1.81 -0.53
C ASN A 46 -2.90 -1.61 0.54
N LEU A 47 -2.68 -0.69 1.47
CA LEU A 47 -3.65 -0.38 2.52
C LEU A 47 -4.96 0.19 1.97
N TYR A 48 -4.90 0.93 0.86
CA TYR A 48 -6.10 1.36 0.15
C TYR A 48 -6.93 0.17 -0.33
N TRP A 49 -6.31 -0.78 -1.04
CA TRP A 49 -7.00 -1.96 -1.55
C TRP A 49 -7.50 -2.90 -0.46
N ILE A 50 -6.72 -3.07 0.61
CA ILE A 50 -7.14 -3.87 1.77
C ILE A 50 -8.37 -3.25 2.43
N GLN A 51 -8.38 -1.93 2.64
CA GLN A 51 -9.55 -1.24 3.21
C GLN A 51 -10.77 -1.38 2.30
N ALA A 52 -10.61 -1.19 0.99
CA ALA A 52 -11.68 -1.38 0.02
C ALA A 52 -12.23 -2.82 0.05
N ALA A 53 -11.36 -3.83 0.13
CA ALA A 53 -11.77 -5.22 0.22
C ALA A 53 -12.46 -5.55 1.56
N ILE A 54 -11.96 -5.03 2.69
CA ILE A 54 -12.66 -5.15 3.98
C ILE A 54 -14.05 -4.52 3.89
N ASP A 55 -14.16 -3.35 3.24
CA ASP A 55 -15.42 -2.65 3.09
C ASP A 55 -16.42 -3.39 2.19
N ALA A 56 -15.94 -4.15 1.21
CA ALA A 56 -16.78 -4.95 0.32
C ALA A 56 -17.21 -6.29 0.94
N HIS A 57 -16.30 -7.00 1.64
CA HIS A 57 -16.49 -8.41 1.98
C HIS A 57 -16.75 -8.68 3.47
N ILE A 58 -16.41 -7.74 4.37
CA ILE A 58 -16.47 -7.98 5.82
C ILE A 58 -17.67 -7.28 6.46
N PRO A 59 -18.42 -7.94 7.37
CA PRO A 59 -19.48 -7.30 8.14
C PRO A 59 -18.96 -6.13 9.01
N LEU A 60 -19.73 -5.03 9.05
CA LEU A 60 -19.35 -3.78 9.73
C LEU A 60 -18.82 -3.98 11.16
N LYS A 61 -19.45 -4.89 11.93
CA LYS A 61 -19.07 -5.20 13.32
C LYS A 61 -17.64 -5.74 13.52
N TYR A 62 -16.99 -6.22 12.45
CA TYR A 62 -15.63 -6.77 12.51
C TYR A 62 -14.58 -5.86 11.87
N ARG A 63 -14.97 -4.88 11.06
CA ARG A 63 -14.03 -4.04 10.27
C ARG A 63 -13.05 -3.30 11.16
N THR A 64 -13.55 -2.60 12.18
CA THR A 64 -12.72 -1.81 13.12
C THR A 64 -11.66 -2.68 13.79
N ALA A 65 -12.05 -3.82 14.35
CA ALA A 65 -11.12 -4.72 15.02
C ALA A 65 -10.03 -5.30 14.08
N ILE A 66 -10.39 -5.58 12.82
CA ILE A 66 -9.42 -6.04 11.81
C ILE A 66 -8.44 -4.92 11.46
N LEU A 67 -8.95 -3.71 11.19
CA LEU A 67 -8.13 -2.56 10.82
C LEU A 67 -7.19 -2.15 11.94
N GLU A 68 -7.67 -2.05 13.19
CA GLU A 68 -6.83 -1.75 14.35
C GLU A 68 -5.69 -2.76 14.50
N THR A 69 -6.01 -4.06 14.42
CA THR A 69 -5.00 -5.13 14.51
C THR A 69 -3.98 -5.06 13.37
N LEU A 70 -4.44 -4.78 12.15
CA LEU A 70 -3.59 -4.64 10.98
C LEU A 70 -2.66 -3.42 11.12
N PHE A 71 -3.18 -2.27 11.52
CA PHE A 71 -2.40 -1.04 11.70
C PHE A 71 -1.35 -1.18 12.81
N GLU A 72 -1.69 -1.79 13.94
CA GLU A 72 -0.71 -2.08 14.99
C GLU A 72 0.40 -3.01 14.48
N SER A 73 0.05 -4.03 13.70
CA SER A 73 1.06 -4.92 13.10
C SER A 73 1.96 -4.17 12.12
N ILE A 74 1.39 -3.33 11.25
CA ILE A 74 2.16 -2.52 10.30
C ILE A 74 3.09 -1.56 11.03
N ARG A 75 2.62 -0.90 12.10
CA ARG A 75 3.44 -0.04 12.94
C ARG A 75 4.67 -0.80 13.44
N THR A 76 4.49 -1.98 14.03
CA THR A 76 5.62 -2.78 14.53
C THR A 76 6.56 -3.26 13.41
N PHE A 77 6.02 -3.78 12.31
CA PHE A 77 6.85 -4.41 11.27
C PHE A 77 7.47 -3.45 10.25
N TRP A 78 6.83 -2.33 9.96
CA TRP A 78 7.27 -1.38 8.93
C TRP A 78 7.80 -0.07 9.52
N TRP A 79 7.12 0.46 10.55
CA TRP A 79 7.48 1.77 11.10
C TRP A 79 8.65 1.67 12.07
N GLU A 80 8.54 0.82 13.10
CA GLU A 80 9.58 0.67 14.12
C GLU A 80 10.88 0.06 13.56
N SER A 81 10.80 -0.66 12.44
CA SER A 81 11.96 -1.17 11.69
C SER A 81 12.62 -0.13 10.78
N GLY A 82 12.09 1.10 10.73
CA GLY A 82 12.66 2.21 9.95
C GLY A 82 12.48 2.12 8.43
N GLN A 83 11.61 1.23 7.95
CA GLN A 83 11.44 0.93 6.53
C GLN A 83 10.61 2.00 5.77
N LEU A 84 9.94 2.89 6.51
CA LEU A 84 9.03 3.91 5.96
C LEU A 84 9.61 5.33 5.90
N GLY A 85 10.91 5.48 6.15
CA GLY A 85 11.59 6.76 6.14
C GLY A 85 11.35 7.58 7.41
N ALA A 86 11.46 8.90 7.29
CA ALA A 86 11.35 9.83 8.42
C ALA A 86 9.90 10.20 8.77
N GLY A 87 9.73 10.88 9.89
CA GLY A 87 8.45 11.40 10.41
C GLY A 87 8.00 10.68 11.67
N THR A 88 6.70 10.70 11.93
CA THR A 88 5.99 9.96 12.99
C THR A 88 4.91 9.07 12.41
N TRP A 89 4.49 8.05 13.17
CA TRP A 89 3.41 7.15 12.75
C TRP A 89 2.11 7.91 12.54
N GLU A 90 1.83 8.89 13.41
CA GLU A 90 0.66 9.74 13.34
C GLU A 90 0.65 10.65 12.11
N GLU A 91 1.82 11.14 11.67
CA GLU A 91 1.95 11.85 10.40
C GLU A 91 1.68 10.91 9.23
N TYR A 92 2.23 9.69 9.25
CA TYR A 92 1.98 8.71 8.20
C TYR A 92 0.49 8.34 8.10
N GLN A 93 -0.22 8.18 9.23
CA GLN A 93 -1.65 7.91 9.22
C GLN A 93 -2.45 9.02 8.53
N LYS A 94 -2.11 10.29 8.76
CA LYS A 94 -2.75 11.41 8.06
C LYS A 94 -2.50 11.37 6.56
N GLU A 95 -1.25 11.14 6.15
CA GLU A 95 -0.95 11.02 4.73
C GLU A 95 -1.66 9.82 4.09
N LEU A 96 -1.84 8.72 4.83
CA LEU A 96 -2.60 7.56 4.35
C LEU A 96 -4.07 7.92 4.11
N ASP A 97 -4.69 8.69 5.00
CA ASP A 97 -6.06 9.18 4.81
C ASP A 97 -6.17 10.08 3.57
N GLU A 98 -5.20 10.97 3.35
CA GLU A 98 -5.13 11.80 2.15
C GLU A 98 -5.00 10.97 0.87
N ARG A 99 -4.10 9.97 0.86
CA ARG A 99 -3.94 9.04 -0.27
C ARG A 99 -5.22 8.25 -0.52
N ARG A 100 -5.88 7.76 0.53
CA ARG A 100 -7.14 7.03 0.43
C ARG A 100 -8.23 7.90 -0.20
N ALA A 101 -8.35 9.16 0.23
CA ALA A 101 -9.30 10.09 -0.38
C ALA A 101 -8.99 10.31 -1.87
N LYS A 102 -7.72 10.50 -2.23
CA LYS A 102 -7.28 10.68 -3.62
C LYS A 102 -7.59 9.46 -4.49
N TYR A 103 -7.21 8.27 -4.04
CA TYR A 103 -7.47 7.01 -4.76
C TYR A 103 -8.97 6.70 -4.84
N GLY A 104 -9.73 6.97 -3.78
CA GLY A 104 -11.19 6.82 -3.76
C GLY A 104 -11.87 7.67 -4.83
N LEU A 105 -11.46 8.92 -5.01
CA LEU A 105 -12.00 9.79 -6.08
C LEU A 105 -11.80 9.17 -7.47
N LEU A 106 -10.62 8.61 -7.75
CA LEU A 106 -10.31 7.99 -9.04
C LEU A 106 -11.18 6.75 -9.31
N VAL A 107 -11.42 5.93 -8.28
CA VAL A 107 -12.23 4.72 -8.43
C VAL A 107 -13.72 5.04 -8.49
N ASP A 108 -14.21 5.89 -7.59
CA ASP A 108 -15.65 6.14 -7.41
C ASP A 108 -16.22 7.11 -8.46
N GLN A 109 -15.46 8.12 -8.89
CA GLN A 109 -15.96 9.16 -9.80
C GLN A 109 -15.58 8.89 -11.26
N GLU A 110 -14.40 8.32 -11.48
CA GLU A 110 -13.86 8.12 -12.83
C GLU A 110 -13.95 6.65 -13.27
N GLY A 111 -14.46 5.76 -12.42
CA GLY A 111 -14.60 4.33 -12.71
C GLY A 111 -13.27 3.65 -13.05
N MET A 112 -12.16 4.22 -12.57
CA MET A 112 -10.85 3.87 -13.08
C MET A 112 -10.35 2.53 -12.56
N SER A 113 -9.62 1.84 -13.43
CA SER A 113 -9.04 0.54 -13.15
C SER A 113 -7.92 0.60 -12.11
N HIS A 114 -7.57 -0.56 -11.56
CA HIS A 114 -6.43 -0.76 -10.68
C HIS A 114 -5.13 -0.09 -11.18
N MET A 115 -4.92 -0.08 -12.50
CA MET A 115 -3.78 0.56 -13.17
C MET A 115 -3.74 2.09 -13.00
N ALA A 116 -4.89 2.76 -12.92
CA ALA A 116 -4.95 4.21 -12.73
C ALA A 116 -4.54 4.61 -11.31
N VAL A 117 -4.92 3.82 -10.31
CA VAL A 117 -4.49 4.03 -8.92
C VAL A 117 -2.98 3.79 -8.79
N SER A 118 -2.43 2.77 -9.46
CA SER A 118 -0.98 2.58 -9.56
C SER A 118 -0.29 3.76 -10.27
N ALA A 119 -0.92 4.33 -11.31
CA ALA A 119 -0.39 5.50 -12.00
C ALA A 119 -0.38 6.77 -11.15
N GLU A 120 -1.40 6.95 -10.33
CA GLU A 120 -1.45 8.03 -9.35
C GLU A 120 -0.35 7.88 -8.30
N ALA A 121 -0.17 6.67 -7.75
CA ALA A 121 0.91 6.38 -6.82
C ALA A 121 2.29 6.63 -7.45
N ALA A 122 2.50 6.26 -8.72
CA ALA A 122 3.73 6.57 -9.44
C ALA A 122 3.98 8.08 -9.56
N SER A 123 2.95 8.86 -9.88
CA SER A 123 3.05 10.32 -9.94
C SER A 123 3.41 10.94 -8.59
N LEU A 124 2.89 10.42 -7.47
CA LEU A 124 3.29 10.89 -6.14
C LEU A 124 4.78 10.62 -5.83
N ILE A 125 5.32 9.47 -6.27
CA ILE A 125 6.73 9.11 -6.09
C ILE A 125 7.63 10.03 -6.95
N GLU A 126 7.22 10.32 -8.18
CA GLU A 126 7.90 11.23 -9.10
C GLU A 126 7.90 12.67 -8.59
N ASP A 127 6.74 13.20 -8.18
CA ASP A 127 6.58 14.57 -7.71
C ASP A 127 7.42 14.85 -6.45
N ARG A 128 7.66 13.82 -5.63
CA ARG A 128 8.54 13.87 -4.46
C ARG A 128 10.03 13.72 -4.80
N GLY A 129 10.37 13.51 -6.08
CA GLY A 129 11.74 13.30 -6.56
C GLY A 129 12.37 12.00 -6.06
N SER A 130 11.56 11.02 -5.64
CA SER A 130 12.08 9.75 -5.12
C SER A 130 12.58 8.83 -6.23
N VAL A 131 11.95 8.90 -7.41
CA VAL A 131 12.33 8.20 -8.64
C VAL A 131 12.28 9.22 -9.78
N PRO A 132 13.27 9.24 -10.70
CA PRO A 132 13.27 10.17 -11.82
C PRO A 132 12.15 9.83 -12.82
N SER A 133 11.60 10.85 -13.50
CA SER A 133 10.45 10.66 -14.42
C SER A 133 10.76 9.74 -15.61
N GLU A 134 12.03 9.56 -15.98
CA GLU A 134 12.46 8.61 -17.00
C GLU A 134 12.24 7.14 -16.60
N ASP A 135 12.19 6.87 -15.30
CA ASP A 135 11.94 5.55 -14.73
C ASP A 135 10.45 5.28 -14.45
N ARG A 136 9.56 6.21 -14.80
CA ARG A 136 8.10 6.09 -14.60
C ARG A 136 7.54 4.75 -15.05
N GLN A 137 7.90 4.30 -16.25
CA GLN A 137 7.38 3.04 -16.79
C GLN A 137 7.82 1.83 -15.96
N LYS A 138 9.07 1.83 -15.48
CA LYS A 138 9.60 0.78 -14.60
C LYS A 138 8.89 0.80 -13.26
N LEU A 139 8.65 1.99 -12.73
CA LEU A 139 7.92 2.19 -11.47
C LEU A 139 6.47 1.71 -11.57
N LEU A 140 5.78 1.97 -12.70
CA LEU A 140 4.42 1.45 -12.91
C LEU A 140 4.37 -0.08 -12.90
N VAL A 141 5.34 -0.74 -13.53
CA VAL A 141 5.45 -2.21 -13.53
C VAL A 141 5.64 -2.70 -12.09
N LEU A 142 6.59 -2.12 -11.34
CA LEU A 142 6.81 -2.43 -9.93
C LEU A 142 5.51 -2.28 -9.11
N LEU A 143 4.80 -1.16 -9.25
CA LEU A 143 3.58 -0.90 -8.46
C LEU A 143 2.45 -1.87 -8.79
N ILE A 144 2.38 -2.37 -10.03
CA ILE A 144 1.41 -3.40 -10.41
C ILE A 144 1.76 -4.74 -9.76
N ASP A 145 3.04 -5.13 -9.79
CA ASP A 145 3.51 -6.38 -9.20
C ASP A 145 3.42 -6.38 -7.66
N TYR A 146 3.60 -5.21 -7.04
CA TYR A 146 3.56 -5.01 -5.59
C TYR A 146 2.18 -4.58 -5.06
N ALA A 147 1.11 -4.57 -5.86
CA ALA A 147 -0.24 -4.26 -5.40
C ALA A 147 -1.22 -5.40 -5.74
N PRO A 148 -1.22 -6.52 -5.01
CA PRO A 148 -2.07 -7.66 -5.32
C PRO A 148 -3.54 -7.46 -4.89
N ALA A 149 -4.24 -6.42 -5.35
CA ALA A 149 -5.61 -6.12 -4.90
C ALA A 149 -6.60 -7.28 -5.08
N VAL A 150 -6.49 -8.00 -6.19
CA VAL A 150 -7.34 -9.18 -6.46
C VAL A 150 -7.13 -10.27 -5.39
N GLN A 151 -5.92 -10.39 -4.84
CA GLN A 151 -5.64 -11.38 -3.80
C GLN A 151 -6.27 -11.00 -2.46
N TYR A 152 -6.36 -9.70 -2.14
CA TYR A 152 -7.07 -9.26 -0.93
C TYR A 152 -8.56 -9.56 -1.00
N GLY A 153 -9.20 -9.27 -2.14
CA GLY A 153 -10.61 -9.62 -2.37
C GLY A 153 -10.85 -11.13 -2.21
N LYS A 154 -10.08 -11.96 -2.93
CA LYS A 154 -10.18 -13.43 -2.84
C LYS A 154 -9.96 -13.96 -1.43
N LEU A 155 -8.95 -13.45 -0.72
CA LEU A 155 -8.68 -13.84 0.65
C LEU A 155 -9.88 -13.56 1.55
N LEU A 156 -10.54 -12.41 1.39
CA LEU A 156 -11.68 -12.04 2.22
C LEU A 156 -12.99 -12.69 1.76
N ASP A 157 -13.15 -13.01 0.47
CA ASP A 157 -14.27 -13.82 -0.06
C ASP A 157 -14.29 -15.24 0.53
N GLU A 158 -13.13 -15.83 0.78
CA GLU A 158 -13.03 -17.14 1.45
C GLU A 158 -13.39 -17.07 2.94
N ILE A 159 -13.52 -15.87 3.51
CA ILE A 159 -13.69 -15.62 4.95
C ILE A 159 -15.05 -15.01 5.31
N GLY A 160 -15.61 -14.18 4.42
CA GLY A 160 -16.88 -13.46 4.58
C GLY A 160 -18.11 -14.36 4.45
#